data_AF-A0A1Q7MZ82-F1
#
_entry.id   AF-A0A1Q7MZ82-F1
#
_cell.length_a   1.000
_cell.length_b   1.000
_cell.length_c   1.000
_cell.angle_alpha   90.00
_cell.angle_beta   90.00
_cell.angle_gamma   90.00
#
_symmetry.space_group_name_H-M   'P 1'
#
loop_
_entity.id
_entity.type
_entity.pdbx_description
1 polymer ?
#
loop_
_entity_poly.entity_id
_entity_poly.type
_entity_poly.pdbx_seq_one_letter_code
_entity_poly.pdbx_strand_id
1 'polypeptide(L)'
;MRFNGTAWQQRRVRPSIHRKVTLAWTAATGAETYRVKRSTISGGSYTVIASAVTGTNYVDSGVTPGVTYYYVVSAVNTAGESPNSNQAGARPK
;
A
#
# COMPACT_ATOMS: atom_id res chain seq x y z
N MET A 1 50.09 -25.96 -9.22
CA MET A 1 49.22 -25.17 -8.33
C MET A 1 47.91 -24.86 -9.05
N ARG A 2 46.76 -25.07 -8.41
CA ARG A 2 45.42 -24.74 -8.94
C ARG A 2 44.97 -23.42 -8.31
N PHE A 3 44.62 -22.42 -9.12
CA PHE A 3 43.91 -21.23 -8.63
C PHE A 3 42.41 -21.44 -8.86
N ASN A 4 41.68 -21.74 -7.78
CA ASN A 4 40.22 -21.81 -7.77
C ASN A 4 39.69 -20.40 -7.48
N GLY A 5 39.43 -19.63 -8.53
CA GLY A 5 38.82 -18.30 -8.43
C GLY A 5 37.31 -18.41 -8.26
N THR A 6 36.82 -18.20 -7.04
CA THR A 6 35.40 -18.11 -6.70
C THR A 6 34.77 -16.95 -7.48
N ALA A 7 33.83 -17.27 -8.37
CA ALA A 7 33.00 -16.29 -9.04
C ALA A 7 32.11 -15.59 -8.01
N TRP A 8 32.48 -14.37 -7.62
CA TRP A 8 31.61 -13.45 -6.91
C TRP A 8 30.50 -13.02 -7.87
N GLN A 9 29.39 -13.77 -7.86
CA GLN A 9 28.18 -13.40 -8.58
C GLN A 9 27.74 -12.01 -8.11
N GLN A 10 27.93 -11.03 -8.99
CA GLN A 10 27.47 -9.67 -8.81
C GLN A 10 25.97 -9.72 -8.60
N ARG A 11 25.53 -9.57 -7.35
CA ARG A 11 24.13 -9.40 -6.98
C ARG A 11 23.70 -8.13 -7.69
N ARG A 12 23.05 -8.23 -8.86
CA ARG A 12 22.42 -7.07 -9.50
C ARG A 12 21.55 -6.45 -8.42
N VAL A 13 21.96 -5.29 -7.91
CA VAL A 13 21.04 -4.41 -7.20
C VAL A 13 20.03 -4.07 -8.28
N ARG A 14 18.90 -4.77 -8.29
CA ARG A 14 17.76 -4.38 -9.11
C ARG A 14 17.50 -2.94 -8.70
N PRO A 15 17.54 -1.96 -9.62
CA PRO A 15 17.16 -0.60 -9.30
C PRO A 15 15.83 -0.68 -8.56
N SER A 16 15.86 -0.23 -7.31
CA SER A 16 14.67 -0.12 -6.50
C SER A 16 13.90 1.08 -7.05
N ILE A 17 13.13 0.85 -8.12
CA ILE A 17 12.07 1.78 -8.52
C ILE A 17 10.90 1.59 -7.56
N HIS A 18 11.10 1.84 -6.27
CA HIS A 18 10.01 1.87 -5.30
C HIS A 18 9.18 3.13 -5.54
N ARG A 19 8.24 3.02 -6.49
CA ARG A 19 7.16 3.99 -6.58
C ARG A 19 6.25 3.82 -5.37
N LYS A 20 5.62 4.92 -4.99
CA LYS A 20 4.79 5.00 -3.80
C LYS A 20 3.52 5.74 -4.15
N VAL A 21 2.40 5.32 -3.57
CA VAL A 21 1.18 6.11 -3.52
C VAL A 21 1.04 6.62 -2.08
N THR A 22 0.90 7.93 -1.93
CA THR A 22 0.61 8.53 -0.62
C THR A 22 -0.89 8.79 -0.57
N LEU A 23 -1.53 8.26 0.47
CA LEU A 23 -2.93 8.47 0.78
C LEU A 23 -3.02 9.39 1.98
N ALA A 24 -3.99 10.29 1.93
CA ALA A 24 -4.41 11.11 3.06
C ALA A 24 -5.93 11.17 3.09
N TRP A 25 -6.52 11.17 4.28
CA TRP A 25 -7.97 11.25 4.48
C TRP A 25 -8.30 12.12 5.68
N THR A 26 -9.56 12.49 5.82
CA THR A 26 -10.05 13.21 7.01
C THR A 26 -10.30 12.23 8.14
N ALA A 27 -9.97 12.61 9.38
CA ALA A 27 -10.25 11.78 10.54
C ALA A 27 -11.77 11.54 10.70
N ALA A 28 -12.16 10.29 10.94
CA ALA A 28 -13.53 9.95 11.29
C ALA A 28 -13.72 10.07 12.81
N THR A 29 -14.88 10.61 13.23
CA THR A 29 -15.22 10.77 14.64
C THR A 29 -15.24 9.41 15.34
N GLY A 30 -14.51 9.29 16.45
CA GLY A 30 -14.47 8.07 17.25
C GLY A 30 -13.65 6.93 16.64
N ALA A 31 -12.87 7.17 15.58
CA ALA A 31 -11.95 6.19 15.03
C ALA A 31 -10.72 6.04 15.93
N GLU A 32 -10.33 4.80 16.22
CA GLU A 32 -9.07 4.48 16.93
C GLU A 32 -7.96 4.12 15.93
N THR A 33 -8.33 3.41 14.86
CA THR A 33 -7.43 3.06 13.75
C THR A 33 -8.18 3.06 12.43
N TYR A 34 -7.44 2.88 11.34
CA TYR A 34 -7.97 2.74 9.99
C TYR A 34 -7.44 1.48 9.30
N ARG A 35 -8.28 0.87 8.46
CA ARG A 35 -7.85 -0.12 7.48
C ARG A 35 -7.74 0.55 6.11
N VAL A 36 -6.58 0.40 5.48
CA VAL A 36 -6.36 0.82 4.09
C VAL A 36 -6.52 -0.39 3.21
N LYS A 37 -7.38 -0.27 2.19
CA LYS A 37 -7.70 -1.36 1.27
C LYS A 37 -7.45 -0.93 -0.16
N ARG A 38 -7.05 -1.88 -0.99
CA ARG A 38 -6.62 -1.65 -2.38
C ARG A 38 -7.23 -2.67 -3.33
N SER A 39 -7.61 -2.24 -4.52
CA SER A 39 -7.96 -3.09 -5.65
C SER A 39 -7.32 -2.56 -6.93
N THR A 40 -7.15 -3.41 -7.93
CA THR A 40 -6.81 -3.00 -9.31
C THR A 40 -8.06 -2.85 -10.18
N ILE A 41 -9.25 -3.13 -9.62
CA ILE A 41 -10.54 -3.03 -10.29
C ILE A 41 -11.36 -1.94 -9.60
N SER A 42 -11.92 -0.99 -10.37
CA SER A 42 -12.75 0.08 -9.81
C SER A 42 -14.02 -0.50 -9.22
N GLY A 43 -14.37 -0.13 -7.99
CA GLY A 43 -15.50 -0.71 -7.26
C GLY A 43 -15.36 -2.22 -6.97
N GLY A 44 -14.20 -2.82 -7.28
CA GLY A 44 -13.99 -4.26 -7.16
C GLY A 44 -13.70 -4.71 -5.74
N SER A 45 -13.44 -6.00 -5.56
CA SER A 45 -13.03 -6.57 -4.27
C SER A 45 -11.72 -5.93 -3.80
N TYR A 46 -11.78 -5.28 -2.64
CA TYR A 46 -10.62 -4.65 -2.02
C TYR A 46 -9.91 -5.60 -1.07
N THR A 47 -8.58 -5.63 -1.15
CA THR A 47 -7.73 -6.35 -0.21
C THR A 47 -7.17 -5.37 0.81
N VAL A 48 -7.19 -5.75 2.09
CA VAL A 48 -6.55 -4.95 3.16
C VAL A 48 -5.03 -4.98 2.96
N ILE A 49 -4.41 -3.81 2.85
CA ILE A 49 -2.94 -3.65 2.75
C ILE A 49 -2.32 -3.07 4.02
N ALA A 50 -3.14 -2.47 4.89
CA ALA A 50 -2.78 -2.07 6.25
C ALA A 50 -4.02 -2.11 7.15
N SER A 51 -3.90 -2.64 8.37
CA SER A 51 -5.06 -2.96 9.23
C SER A 51 -5.20 -2.14 10.52
N ALA A 52 -4.20 -1.34 10.89
CA ALA A 52 -4.15 -0.61 12.15
C ALA A 52 -3.42 0.74 12.02
N VAL A 53 -3.78 1.52 11.00
CA VAL A 53 -3.18 2.84 10.79
C VAL A 53 -3.76 3.81 11.82
N THR A 54 -2.95 4.36 12.72
CA THR A 54 -3.39 5.31 13.76
C THR A 54 -3.46 6.75 13.28
N GLY A 55 -2.73 7.08 12.21
CA GLY A 55 -2.77 8.39 11.55
C GLY A 55 -3.84 8.48 10.46
N THR A 56 -3.92 9.65 9.84
CA THR A 56 -4.81 9.93 8.71
C THR A 56 -4.09 9.92 7.36
N ASN A 57 -2.93 9.27 7.30
CA ASN A 57 -2.14 9.11 6.09
C ASN A 57 -1.49 7.72 6.05
N TYR A 58 -1.22 7.24 4.83
CA TYR A 58 -0.52 5.98 4.60
C TYR A 58 0.25 6.02 3.29
N VAL A 59 1.41 5.36 3.25
CA VAL A 59 2.25 5.25 2.05
C VAL A 59 2.26 3.79 1.58
N ASP A 60 1.63 3.54 0.45
CA ASP A 60 1.67 2.24 -0.22
C ASP A 60 2.92 2.17 -1.12
N SER A 61 3.94 1.43 -0.66
CA SER A 61 5.17 1.16 -1.42
C SER A 61 5.12 -0.15 -2.22
N GLY A 62 4.03 -0.89 -2.15
CA GLY A 62 3.84 -2.17 -2.84
C GLY A 62 3.17 -2.02 -4.20
N VAL A 63 3.47 -0.92 -4.92
CA VAL A 63 2.82 -0.53 -6.17
C VAL A 63 3.73 -0.69 -7.37
N THR A 64 3.15 -1.13 -8.48
CA THR A 64 3.85 -1.22 -9.78
C THR A 64 3.60 0.05 -10.59
N PRO A 65 4.64 0.68 -11.19
CA PRO A 65 4.47 1.82 -12.07
C PRO A 65 3.53 1.50 -13.24
N GLY A 66 2.68 2.45 -13.61
CA GLY A 66 1.74 2.33 -14.71
C GLY A 66 0.51 1.46 -14.44
N VAL A 67 0.42 0.79 -13.29
CA VAL A 67 -0.79 0.09 -12.85
C VAL A 67 -1.70 1.04 -12.09
N THR A 68 -2.98 1.08 -12.46
CA THR A 68 -3.99 1.85 -11.71
C THR A 68 -4.44 1.04 -10.51
N TYR A 69 -4.41 1.69 -9.35
CA TYR A 69 -4.92 1.16 -8.10
C TYR A 69 -6.05 2.04 -7.60
N TYR A 70 -7.00 1.40 -6.92
CA TYR A 70 -8.14 2.00 -6.29
C TYR A 70 -8.10 1.72 -4.81
N TYR A 71 -8.32 2.75 -4.02
CA TYR A 71 -8.17 2.70 -2.58
C TYR A 71 -9.44 3.16 -1.89
N VAL A 72 -9.73 2.49 -0.79
CA VAL A 72 -10.75 2.89 0.19
C VAL A 72 -10.17 2.75 1.59
N VAL A 73 -10.71 3.53 2.51
CA VAL A 73 -10.34 3.48 3.92
C VAL A 73 -11.59 3.25 4.75
N SER A 74 -11.49 2.43 5.79
CA SER A 74 -12.53 2.26 6.81
C SER A 74 -11.96 2.60 8.18
N ALA A 75 -12.78 3.22 9.03
CA ALA A 75 -12.47 3.49 10.42
C ALA A 75 -12.75 2.24 11.26
N VAL A 76 -11.96 2.04 12.31
CA VAL A 76 -12.11 0.95 13.27
C VAL A 76 -12.04 1.51 14.68
N ASN A 77 -12.94 1.07 15.54
CA ASN A 77 -12.91 1.27 16.99
C ASN A 77 -13.48 0.04 17.70
N THR A 78 -13.68 0.14 19.02
CA THR A 78 -14.26 -0.94 19.85
C THR A 78 -15.65 -1.42 19.40
N ALA A 79 -16.44 -0.59 18.70
CA ALA A 79 -17.75 -0.98 18.18
C ALA A 79 -17.66 -1.76 16.85
N GLY A 80 -16.49 -1.78 16.19
CA GLY A 80 -16.25 -2.52 14.97
C GLY A 80 -15.67 -1.65 13.84
N GLU A 81 -15.85 -2.12 12.61
CA GLU A 81 -15.36 -1.46 11.40
C GLU A 81 -16.51 -0.72 10.68
N SER A 82 -16.24 0.51 10.24
CA SER A 82 -17.18 1.31 9.46
C SER A 82 -17.33 0.81 8.02
N PRO A 83 -18.34 1.30 7.28
CA PRO A 83 -18.32 1.26 5.82
C PRO A 83 -17.06 1.92 5.25
N ASN A 84 -16.73 1.57 4.01
CA ASN A 84 -15.63 2.18 3.26
C ASN A 84 -15.92 3.65 2.95
N SER A 85 -14.85 4.45 2.89
CA SER A 85 -14.85 5.80 2.32
C SER A 85 -15.27 5.80 0.85
N ASN A 86 -15.39 7.00 0.27
CA ASN A 86 -15.33 7.15 -1.18
C ASN A 86 -14.00 6.58 -1.71
N GLN A 87 -14.06 6.03 -2.91
CA GLN A 87 -12.91 5.46 -3.59
C GLN A 87 -12.00 6.56 -4.14
N ALA A 88 -10.69 6.38 -4.01
CA ALA A 88 -9.66 7.19 -4.66
C ALA A 88 -8.87 6.35 -5.66
N GLY A 89 -8.53 6.92 -6.82
CA GLY A 89 -7.70 6.26 -7.84
C GLY A 89 -6.30 6.85 -7.90
N ALA A 90 -5.29 6.00 -8.06
CA ALA A 90 -3.91 6.43 -8.27
C ALA A 90 -3.20 5.54 -9.29
N ARG A 91 -2.35 6.16 -10.13
CA ARG A 91 -1.49 5.46 -11.08
C ARG A 91 -0.06 5.98 -10.94
N PRO A 92 0.79 5.33 -10.13
CA PRO A 92 2.17 5.76 -9.96
C PRO A 92 2.91 5.76 -11.30
N LYS A 93 3.67 6.83 -11.56
CA LYS A 93 4.52 6.98 -12.75
C LYS A 93 5.91 6.39 -12.49
#